data_AF-A0A258Y9P2-F1
#
_entry.id   AF-A0A258Y9P2-F1
#
_cell.length_a   1.000
_cell.length_b   1.000
_cell.length_c   1.000
_cell.angle_alpha   90.00
_cell.angle_beta   90.00
_cell.angle_gamma   90.00
#
_symmetry.space_group_name_H-M   'P 1'
#
loop_
_entity.id
_entity.type
_entity.pdbx_description
1 polymer ?
#
loop_
_entity_poly.entity_id
_entity_poly.type
_entity_poly.pdbx_seq_one_letter_code
_entity_poly.pdbx_strand_id
1 'polypeptide(L)'
;MIVYVLITLLTFLIMEPVTWATHRYVMHGFLWYLHEDHHQKGTGFFEKNDAFFVIFAIPSWLCIMLGSMSQTYWVVSIGAGIALYGFAYFLVHEIIIHQRFKLFTRSNNRYIKAIRWAHKMHHKHLGKEEGESFGMLLVAKKYWDKVRRDEALQNKAS
;
A
#
# COMPACT_ATOMS: atom_id res chain seq x y z
N MET A 1 4.20 -8.30 -27.41
CA MET A 1 3.81 -8.96 -26.14
C MET A 1 4.78 -8.62 -25.01
N ILE A 2 6.08 -8.94 -25.13
CA ILE A 2 7.07 -8.70 -24.05
C ILE A 2 7.15 -7.23 -23.62
N VAL A 3 7.15 -6.29 -24.57
CA VAL A 3 7.19 -4.84 -24.27
C VAL A 3 6.04 -4.41 -23.37
N TYR A 4 4.83 -4.90 -23.59
CA TYR A 4 3.65 -4.58 -22.77
C TYR A 4 3.79 -5.10 -21.34
N VAL A 5 4.29 -6.33 -21.18
CA VAL A 5 4.58 -6.89 -19.86
C VAL A 5 5.64 -6.06 -19.14
N LEU A 6 6.71 -5.64 -19.83
CA LEU A 6 7.75 -4.79 -19.25
C LEU A 6 7.19 -3.43 -18.82
N ILE A 7 6.30 -2.81 -19.62
CA ILE A 7 5.64 -1.56 -19.25
C ILE A 7 4.79 -1.76 -18.00
N THR A 8 3.97 -2.81 -17.94
CA THR A 8 3.15 -3.13 -16.76
C THR A 8 4.00 -3.31 -15.50
N LEU A 9 5.10 -4.08 -15.59
CA LEU A 9 5.99 -4.30 -14.45
C LEU A 9 6.74 -3.03 -14.04
N LEU A 10 7.21 -2.24 -15.01
CA LEU A 10 7.87 -0.97 -14.72
C LEU A 10 6.91 0.01 -14.04
N THR A 11 5.67 0.14 -14.55
CA THR A 11 4.63 0.95 -13.93
C THR A 11 4.32 0.47 -12.52
N PHE A 12 4.18 -0.85 -12.30
CA PHE A 12 3.98 -1.42 -10.97
C PHE A 12 5.09 -1.00 -9.99
N LEU A 13 6.36 -1.04 -10.40
CA LEU A 13 7.48 -0.64 -9.55
C LEU A 13 7.50 0.87 -9.27
N ILE A 14 7.18 1.70 -10.28
CA ILE A 14 7.09 3.16 -10.14
C ILE A 14 5.94 3.57 -9.22
N MET A 15 4.89 2.76 -9.10
CA MET A 15 3.76 3.09 -8.22
C MET A 15 4.15 3.12 -6.74
N GLU A 16 5.19 2.43 -6.29
CA GLU A 16 5.65 2.51 -4.89
C GLU A 16 6.09 3.93 -4.50
N PRO A 17 7.06 4.59 -5.17
CA PRO A 17 7.42 5.97 -4.85
C PRO A 17 6.28 6.96 -5.10
N VAL A 18 5.42 6.72 -6.10
CA VAL A 18 4.23 7.57 -6.35
C VAL A 18 3.28 7.50 -5.16
N THR A 19 2.89 6.31 -4.72
CA THR A 19 1.99 6.14 -3.58
C THR A 19 2.62 6.58 -2.27
N TRP A 20 3.92 6.40 -2.07
CA TRP A 20 4.63 6.99 -0.94
C TRP A 20 4.47 8.52 -0.91
N ALA A 21 4.68 9.18 -2.05
CA ALA A 21 4.56 10.63 -2.16
C ALA A 21 3.11 11.07 -1.98
N THR A 22 2.14 10.38 -2.58
CA THR A 22 0.72 10.67 -2.38
C THR A 22 0.32 10.48 -0.92
N HIS A 23 0.76 9.40 -0.28
CA HIS A 23 0.46 9.14 1.12
C HIS A 23 1.02 10.24 2.02
N ARG A 24 2.28 10.64 1.83
CA ARG A 24 2.93 11.68 2.63
C ARG A 24 2.41 13.09 2.39
N TYR A 25 2.25 13.50 1.12
CA TYR A 25 1.98 14.90 0.79
C TYR A 25 0.52 15.20 0.48
N VAL A 26 -0.25 14.19 0.07
CA VAL A 26 -1.66 14.35 -0.28
C VAL A 26 -2.55 13.84 0.85
N MET A 27 -2.39 12.57 1.24
CA MET A 27 -3.24 11.95 2.27
C MET A 27 -2.94 12.50 3.66
N HIS A 28 -1.66 12.69 4.02
CA HIS A 28 -1.23 13.43 5.22
C HIS A 28 -1.18 14.95 5.01
N GLY A 29 -1.64 15.45 3.86
CA GLY A 29 -1.68 16.87 3.53
C GLY A 29 -3.11 17.39 3.44
N PHE A 30 -3.50 17.82 2.24
CA PHE A 30 -4.80 18.45 2.02
C PHE A 30 -5.98 17.47 2.02
N LEU A 31 -5.75 16.18 1.79
CA LEU A 31 -6.78 15.13 1.92
C LEU A 31 -6.76 14.43 3.29
N TRP A 32 -6.14 15.02 4.31
CA TRP A 32 -6.13 14.48 5.67
C TRP A 32 -7.52 14.15 6.20
N TYR A 33 -8.53 14.97 5.90
CA TYR A 33 -9.92 14.68 6.31
C TYR A 33 -10.45 13.31 5.83
N LEU A 34 -9.97 12.81 4.70
CA LEU A 34 -10.31 11.47 4.20
C LEU A 34 -9.43 10.37 4.81
N HIS A 35 -8.28 10.71 5.37
CA HIS A 35 -7.30 9.75 5.90
C HIS A 35 -7.26 9.73 7.43
N GLU A 36 -7.86 10.71 8.10
CA GLU A 36 -7.81 10.89 9.55
C GLU A 36 -8.47 9.74 10.30
N ASP A 37 -9.62 9.26 9.82
CA ASP A 37 -10.35 8.16 10.45
C ASP A 37 -9.63 6.81 10.32
N HIS A 38 -8.73 6.72 9.34
CA HIS A 38 -7.81 5.60 9.19
C HIS A 38 -6.75 5.57 10.29
N HIS A 39 -6.24 6.74 10.68
CA HIS A 39 -5.32 6.89 11.81
C HIS A 39 -6.03 6.80 13.16
N GLN A 40 -7.20 7.42 13.27
CA GLN A 40 -8.03 7.47 14.47
C GLN A 40 -9.21 6.51 14.30
N LYS A 41 -8.93 5.21 14.40
CA LYS A 41 -9.91 4.14 14.13
C LYS A 41 -11.25 4.39 14.82
N GLY A 42 -12.29 4.60 14.00
CA GLY A 42 -13.68 4.60 14.41
C GLY A 42 -14.24 3.18 14.59
N THR A 43 -15.52 3.08 14.96
CA THR A 43 -16.23 1.80 15.18
C THR A 43 -16.90 1.22 13.93
N GLY A 44 -16.59 1.74 12.73
CA GLY A 44 -17.23 1.34 11.47
C GLY A 44 -16.41 0.35 10.62
N PHE A 45 -17.09 -0.41 9.76
CA PHE A 45 -16.44 -1.25 8.74
C PHE A 45 -15.90 -0.43 7.56
N PHE A 46 -16.60 0.66 7.21
CA PHE A 46 -16.19 1.60 6.17
C PHE A 46 -15.49 2.80 6.79
N GLU A 47 -14.40 3.22 6.16
CA GLU A 47 -13.66 4.45 6.49
C GLU A 47 -13.76 5.40 5.29
N LYS A 48 -13.76 6.71 5.52
CA LYS A 48 -13.59 7.74 4.48
C LYS A 48 -12.35 7.48 3.64
N ASN A 49 -11.34 6.87 4.24
CA ASN A 49 -10.12 6.44 3.57
C ASN A 49 -10.37 5.45 2.42
N ASP A 50 -11.48 4.72 2.43
CA ASP A 50 -11.85 3.84 1.33
C ASP A 50 -12.09 4.62 0.02
N ALA A 51 -12.36 5.93 0.09
CA ALA A 51 -12.42 6.82 -1.07
C ALA A 51 -11.12 6.84 -1.87
N PHE A 52 -9.95 6.62 -1.23
CA PHE A 52 -8.68 6.56 -1.94
C PHE A 52 -8.62 5.37 -2.90
N PHE A 53 -9.28 4.25 -2.63
CA PHE A 53 -9.36 3.14 -3.59
C PHE A 53 -10.02 3.60 -4.90
N VAL A 54 -11.10 4.39 -4.80
CA VAL A 54 -11.78 4.94 -5.97
C VAL A 54 -10.90 5.98 -6.68
N ILE A 55 -10.28 6.89 -5.93
CA ILE A 55 -9.39 7.93 -6.47
C ILE A 55 -8.23 7.30 -7.26
N PHE A 56 -7.60 6.24 -6.74
CA PHE A 56 -6.51 5.55 -7.42
C PHE A 56 -6.98 4.61 -8.54
N ALA A 57 -8.21 4.09 -8.48
CA ALA A 57 -8.79 3.27 -9.54
C ALA A 57 -9.12 4.08 -10.81
N ILE A 58 -9.48 5.37 -10.67
CA ILE A 58 -9.87 6.22 -11.81
C ILE A 58 -8.74 6.35 -12.85
N PRO A 59 -7.49 6.74 -12.51
CA PRO A 59 -6.39 6.83 -13.48
C PRO A 59 -6.12 5.50 -14.20
N SER A 60 -6.17 4.40 -13.45
CA SER A 60 -6.01 3.04 -14.00
C SER A 60 -7.09 2.73 -15.03
N TRP A 61 -8.36 2.92 -14.65
CA TRP A 61 -9.50 2.68 -15.51
C TRP A 61 -9.48 3.56 -16.76
N LEU A 62 -9.17 4.85 -16.63
CA LEU A 62 -9.06 5.77 -17.77
C LEU A 62 -7.96 5.34 -18.74
N CYS A 63 -6.79 4.92 -18.24
CA CYS A 63 -5.72 4.40 -19.10
C CYS A 63 -6.17 3.16 -19.87
N ILE A 64 -6.84 2.22 -19.20
CA ILE A 64 -7.35 0.99 -19.85
C ILE A 64 -8.43 1.33 -20.87
N MET A 65 -9.42 2.14 -20.50
CA MET A 65 -10.56 2.48 -21.34
C MET A 65 -10.13 3.29 -22.57
N LEU A 66 -9.47 4.43 -22.37
CA LEU A 66 -9.06 5.32 -23.46
C LEU A 66 -7.97 4.66 -24.32
N GLY A 67 -7.04 3.92 -23.71
CA GLY A 67 -6.04 3.14 -24.42
C GLY A 67 -6.67 2.07 -25.30
N SER A 68 -7.72 1.40 -24.84
CA SER A 68 -8.44 0.39 -25.63
C SER A 68 -9.23 1.03 -26.77
N MET A 69 -9.96 2.12 -26.50
CA MET A 69 -10.75 2.84 -27.51
C MET A 69 -9.89 3.42 -28.63
N SER A 70 -8.67 3.89 -28.30
CA SER A 70 -7.72 4.45 -29.27
C SER A 70 -6.76 3.42 -29.87
N GLN A 71 -6.89 2.14 -29.51
CA GLN A 71 -5.95 1.06 -29.88
C GLN A 71 -4.49 1.35 -29.45
N THR A 72 -4.31 2.17 -28.42
CA THR A 72 -3.00 2.52 -27.83
C THR A 72 -2.67 1.56 -26.69
N TYR A 73 -2.31 0.33 -27.02
CA TYR A 73 -2.18 -0.77 -26.04
C TYR A 73 -1.04 -0.61 -25.02
N TRP A 74 -0.04 0.22 -25.29
CA TRP A 74 0.99 0.54 -24.29
C TRP A 74 0.41 1.36 -23.12
N VAL A 75 -0.59 2.22 -23.37
CA VAL A 75 -1.33 2.95 -22.32
C VAL A 75 -2.20 1.99 -21.51
N VAL A 76 -2.81 1.00 -22.16
CA VAL A 76 -3.52 -0.09 -21.45
C VAL A 76 -2.56 -0.84 -20.51
N SER A 77 -1.31 -1.05 -20.94
CA SER A 77 -0.28 -1.72 -20.13
C SER A 77 0.10 -0.90 -18.88
N ILE A 78 0.11 0.44 -18.98
CA ILE A 78 0.28 1.34 -17.83
C ILE A 78 -0.90 1.21 -16.88
N GLY A 79 -2.13 1.30 -17.39
CA GLY A 79 -3.33 1.12 -16.58
C GLY A 79 -3.34 -0.23 -15.85
N ALA A 80 -2.96 -1.31 -16.54
CA ALA A 80 -2.82 -2.62 -15.92
C ALA A 80 -1.75 -2.65 -14.79
N GLY A 81 -0.63 -1.94 -14.95
CA GLY A 81 0.39 -1.82 -13.91
C GLY A 81 -0.11 -1.07 -12.68
N ILE A 82 -0.87 0.01 -12.87
CA ILE A 82 -1.53 0.76 -11.78
C ILE A 82 -2.55 -0.13 -11.07
N ALA A 83 -3.40 -0.84 -11.82
CA ALA A 83 -4.38 -1.78 -11.26
C ALA A 83 -3.72 -2.87 -10.44
N LEU A 84 -2.65 -3.48 -10.96
CA LEU A 84 -1.92 -4.55 -10.29
C LEU A 84 -1.30 -4.06 -8.97
N TYR A 85 -0.72 -2.85 -8.98
CA TYR A 85 -0.21 -2.24 -7.76
C TYR A 85 -1.32 -1.93 -6.76
N GLY A 86 -2.43 -1.34 -7.21
CA GLY A 86 -3.60 -1.07 -6.37
C GLY A 86 -4.18 -2.34 -5.74
N PHE A 87 -4.23 -3.44 -6.49
CA PHE A 87 -4.63 -4.75 -5.97
C PHE A 87 -3.65 -5.28 -4.92
N ALA A 88 -2.35 -5.24 -5.18
CA ALA A 88 -1.33 -5.62 -4.21
C ALA A 88 -1.41 -4.76 -2.94
N TYR A 89 -1.60 -3.45 -3.08
CA TYR A 89 -1.80 -2.51 -2.00
C TYR A 89 -3.02 -2.91 -1.16
N PHE A 90 -4.17 -3.16 -1.78
CA PHE A 90 -5.38 -3.60 -1.09
C PHE A 90 -5.15 -4.89 -0.30
N LEU A 91 -4.53 -5.91 -0.91
CA LEU A 91 -4.23 -7.17 -0.22
C LEU A 91 -3.33 -6.93 1.00
N VAL A 92 -2.26 -6.15 0.85
CA VAL A 92 -1.35 -5.88 1.97
C VAL A 92 -2.04 -5.03 3.04
N HIS A 93 -2.79 -4.01 2.66
CA HIS A 93 -3.42 -3.05 3.57
C HIS A 93 -4.59 -3.66 4.35
N GLU A 94 -5.57 -4.18 3.63
CA GLU A 94 -6.85 -4.58 4.19
C GLU A 94 -6.77 -5.99 4.79
N ILE A 95 -6.04 -6.87 4.11
CA ILE A 95 -5.95 -8.27 4.52
C ILE A 95 -4.78 -8.46 5.47
N ILE A 96 -3.56 -8.05 5.11
CA ILE A 96 -2.37 -8.38 5.91
C ILE A 96 -2.23 -7.48 7.14
N ILE A 97 -2.43 -6.16 6.98
CA ILE A 97 -2.17 -5.16 8.02
C ILE A 97 -3.40 -4.92 8.89
N HIS A 98 -4.49 -4.43 8.32
CA HIS A 98 -5.69 -4.05 9.08
C HIS A 98 -6.59 -5.22 9.43
N GLN A 99 -6.40 -6.37 8.76
CA GLN A 99 -7.16 -7.59 9.03
C GLN A 99 -8.69 -7.35 8.97
N ARG A 100 -9.14 -6.41 8.11
CA ARG A 100 -10.57 -6.23 7.82
C ARG A 100 -11.17 -7.52 7.25
N PHE A 101 -10.35 -8.26 6.49
CA PHE A 101 -10.58 -9.66 6.13
C PHE A 101 -9.57 -10.55 6.87
N LYS A 102 -10.06 -11.56 7.60
CA LYS A 102 -9.23 -12.44 8.45
C LYS A 102 -8.46 -13.52 7.67
N LEU A 103 -7.84 -13.17 6.55
CA LEU A 103 -6.94 -14.06 5.80
C LEU A 103 -5.49 -13.75 6.17
N PHE A 104 -4.63 -14.76 6.21
CA PHE A 104 -3.20 -14.63 6.58
C PHE A 104 -2.92 -14.05 7.98
N THR A 105 -3.90 -14.03 8.89
CA THR A 105 -3.77 -13.59 10.30
C THR A 105 -2.55 -14.19 11.00
N ARG A 106 -2.32 -15.50 10.84
CA ARG A 106 -1.25 -16.27 11.50
C ARG A 106 0.04 -16.43 10.69
N SER A 107 0.25 -15.63 9.64
CA SER A 107 1.46 -15.74 8.83
C SER A 107 2.72 -15.41 9.64
N ASN A 108 3.68 -16.34 9.66
CA ASN A 108 4.97 -16.19 10.33
C ASN A 108 6.08 -15.65 9.39
N ASN A 109 5.71 -15.20 8.17
CA ASN A 109 6.68 -14.72 7.20
C ASN A 109 7.32 -13.40 7.68
N ARG A 110 8.66 -13.34 7.66
CA ARG A 110 9.46 -12.18 8.06
C ARG A 110 9.07 -10.89 7.33
N TYR A 111 8.77 -10.97 6.03
CA TYR A 111 8.31 -9.82 5.24
C TYR A 111 6.99 -9.26 5.77
N ILE A 112 6.00 -10.14 6.01
CA ILE A 112 4.70 -9.76 6.55
C ILE A 112 4.85 -9.11 7.93
N LYS A 113 5.73 -9.65 8.80
CA LYS A 113 6.04 -9.02 10.09
C LYS A 113 6.65 -7.63 9.92
N ALA A 114 7.58 -7.46 8.98
CA ALA A 114 8.26 -6.17 8.74
C ALA A 114 7.28 -5.11 8.25
N ILE A 115 6.40 -5.45 7.30
CA ILE A 115 5.33 -4.56 6.82
C ILE A 115 4.40 -4.16 7.96
N ARG A 116 3.87 -5.14 8.71
CA ARG A 116 2.97 -4.86 9.83
C ARG A 116 3.63 -3.93 10.86
N TRP A 117 4.92 -4.12 11.14
CA TRP A 117 5.66 -3.24 12.05
C TRP A 117 5.83 -1.83 11.52
N ALA A 118 6.21 -1.67 10.25
CA ALA A 118 6.38 -0.36 9.64
C ALA A 118 5.07 0.43 9.65
N HIS A 119 3.98 -0.22 9.23
CA HIS A 119 2.66 0.38 9.19
C HIS A 119 2.09 0.66 10.58
N LYS A 120 2.32 -0.24 11.55
CA LYS A 120 1.96 0.03 12.95
C LYS A 120 2.68 1.26 13.50
N MET A 121 3.94 1.46 13.12
CA MET A 121 4.69 2.62 13.56
C MET A 121 4.24 3.90 12.86
N HIS A 122 3.82 3.81 11.60
CA HIS A 122 3.15 4.89 10.89
C HIS A 122 1.89 5.36 11.64
N HIS A 123 1.00 4.45 12.00
CA HIS A 123 -0.22 4.76 12.76
C HIS A 123 -0.03 5.09 14.23
N LYS A 124 1.17 4.91 14.78
CA LYS A 124 1.46 5.34 16.16
C LYS A 124 1.29 6.87 16.29
N HIS A 125 1.53 7.60 15.21
CA HIS A 125 1.29 9.03 15.13
C HIS A 125 -0.14 9.23 14.59
N LEU A 126 -1.00 9.79 15.44
CA LEU A 126 -2.43 9.98 15.13
C LEU A 126 -2.71 11.25 14.34
N GLY A 127 -1.74 12.17 14.29
CA GLY A 127 -1.80 13.39 13.49
C GLY A 127 -0.93 13.30 12.24
N LYS A 128 -1.12 14.28 11.35
CA LYS A 128 -0.48 14.34 10.04
C LYS A 128 1.02 14.66 10.00
N GLU A 129 1.56 15.35 11.02
CA GLU A 129 2.88 15.98 10.93
C GLU A 129 4.06 15.05 11.31
N GLU A 130 3.83 14.03 12.14
CA GLU A 130 4.90 13.16 12.68
C GLU A 130 4.90 11.74 12.10
N GLY A 131 4.16 11.52 11.00
CA GLY A 131 4.11 10.22 10.34
C GLY A 131 5.49 9.75 9.88
N GLU A 132 5.79 8.48 10.11
CA GLU A 132 6.94 7.81 9.49
C GLU A 132 6.48 6.60 8.68
N SER A 133 7.28 6.16 7.72
CA SER A 133 7.02 4.92 6.95
C SER A 133 5.73 4.94 6.11
N PHE A 134 5.62 5.92 5.22
CA PHE A 134 4.50 6.08 4.28
C PHE A 134 4.46 5.05 3.13
N GLY A 135 5.52 4.27 2.96
CA GLY A 135 5.61 3.24 1.92
C GLY A 135 4.88 1.98 2.33
N MET A 136 4.52 1.15 1.34
CA MET A 136 3.66 0.00 1.56
C MET A 136 4.37 -1.32 1.32
N LEU A 137 4.85 -1.57 0.09
CA LEU A 137 5.51 -2.83 -0.25
C LEU A 137 6.99 -2.80 0.11
N LEU A 138 7.60 -1.61 0.10
CA LEU A 138 8.98 -1.39 0.48
C LEU A 138 9.08 -0.74 1.86
N VAL A 139 9.67 -1.48 2.80
CA VAL A 139 9.82 -1.06 4.19
C VAL A 139 11.28 -0.83 4.57
N ALA A 140 11.51 0.23 5.34
CA ALA A 140 12.84 0.66 5.77
C ALA A 140 13.60 -0.44 6.52
N LYS A 141 14.93 -0.51 6.31
CA LYS A 141 15.83 -1.51 6.89
C LYS A 141 15.66 -1.69 8.41
N LYS A 142 15.38 -0.59 9.14
CA LYS A 142 15.16 -0.61 10.61
C LYS A 142 14.09 -1.61 11.06
N TYR A 143 13.04 -1.84 10.26
CA TYR A 143 11.97 -2.78 10.59
C TYR A 143 12.37 -4.23 10.34
N TRP A 144 13.14 -4.49 9.28
CA TRP A 144 13.75 -5.80 9.05
C TRP A 144 14.71 -6.18 10.18
N ASP A 145 15.55 -5.23 10.60
CA ASP A 145 16.49 -5.42 11.72
C ASP A 145 15.76 -5.69 13.03
N LYS A 146 14.64 -5.01 13.26
CA LYS A 146 13.76 -5.29 14.41
C LYS A 146 13.22 -6.71 14.38
N VAL A 147 12.57 -7.12 13.29
CA VAL A 147 11.98 -8.46 13.18
C VAL A 147 13.04 -9.56 13.34
N ARG A 148 14.22 -9.38 12.74
CA ARG A 148 15.35 -10.33 12.91
C ARG A 148 15.81 -10.45 14.36
N ARG A 149 15.88 -9.33 15.08
CA ARG A 149 16.23 -9.32 16.52
C ARG A 149 15.16 -10.03 17.35
N ASP A 150 13.89 -9.73 17.10
CA ASP A 150 12.77 -10.35 17.82
C ASP A 150 12.76 -11.88 17.62
N GLU A 151 12.98 -12.35 16.39
CA GLU A 151 13.08 -13.79 16.08
C GLU A 151 14.30 -14.45 16.76
N ALA A 152 15.45 -13.77 16.79
CA ALA A 152 16.64 -14.29 17.47
C ALA A 152 16.44 -14.41 18.99
N LEU A 153 15.69 -13.48 19.61
CA LEU A 153 15.36 -13.54 21.03
C LEU A 153 14.38 -14.68 21.34
N GLN A 154 13.36 -14.88 20.49
CA GLN A 154 12.41 -15.99 20.64
C GLN A 154 13.09 -17.36 20.56
N ASN A 155 14.02 -17.53 19.61
CA ASN A 155 14.76 -18.77 19.45
C ASN A 155 15.74 -19.06 20.61
N LYS A 156 16.22 -18.03 21.31
CA LYS A 156 17.06 -18.18 22.51
C LYS A 156 16.26 -18.51 23.77
N ALA A 157 14.97 -18.23 23.77
CA ALA A 157 14.06 -18.45 24.89
C ALA A 157 13.27 -19.77 24.76
N SER A 158 13.43 -20.49 23.66
CA SER A 158 12.83 -21.80 23.37
C SER A 158 13.86 -22.91 23.59
#